data_AF-A0A957EL84-F1
#
_entry.id   AF-A0A957EL84-F1
#
_cell.length_a   1.000
_cell.length_b   1.000
_cell.length_c   1.000
_cell.angle_alpha   90.00
_cell.angle_beta   90.00
_cell.angle_gamma   90.00
#
_symmetry.space_group_name_H-M   'P 1'
#
loop_
_entity.id
_entity.type
_entity.pdbx_description
1 polymer ?
#
loop_
_entity_poly.entity_id
_entity_poly.type
_entity_poly.pdbx_seq_one_letter_code
_entity_poly.pdbx_strand_id
1 'polypeptide(L)'
;MSKIKTVNVTSVREQNLNQILNLIRQKRAVSRANIVRQTGLSATTVSAITSDLLNSGFVTESGVGQSSGGRPPILLTFNYNFRHVLGVDIGATHITAVAMNLNGTVAAHQSYKYDVVNDPDGAIQTLYTMVQQTMIDANLTADQILGMGVTIPAPLTGPNLDRLTTIYMPKWENVDLVDLLRQRFPFPIYIDNDANAGAIAEKWWGKGREHSHLAYIKL
;
A
#
# COMPACT_ATOMS: atom_id res chain seq x y z
N MET A 1 -34.27 -16.49 -7.19
CA MET A 1 -34.55 -15.22 -7.90
C MET A 1 -33.35 -14.30 -7.72
N SER A 2 -32.66 -13.99 -8.82
CA SER A 2 -31.43 -13.17 -8.84
C SER A 2 -31.74 -11.72 -8.47
N LYS A 3 -31.16 -11.22 -7.37
CA LYS A 3 -31.19 -9.80 -7.04
C LYS A 3 -30.17 -9.09 -7.93
N ILE A 4 -30.68 -8.33 -8.89
CA ILE A 4 -29.91 -7.37 -9.69
C ILE A 4 -29.21 -6.41 -8.72
N LYS A 5 -27.88 -6.40 -8.71
CA LYS A 5 -27.09 -5.36 -8.02
C LYS A 5 -27.35 -4.04 -8.73
N THR A 6 -28.12 -3.15 -8.12
CA THR A 6 -28.25 -1.76 -8.58
C THR A 6 -26.87 -1.13 -8.58
N VAL A 7 -26.37 -0.84 -9.77
CA VAL A 7 -25.06 -0.20 -9.96
C VAL A 7 -25.17 1.24 -9.45
N ASN A 8 -24.58 1.50 -8.29
CA ASN A 8 -24.56 2.84 -7.68
C ASN A 8 -23.60 3.74 -8.48
N VAL A 9 -24.01 4.97 -8.80
CA VAL A 9 -23.20 5.94 -9.57
C VAL A 9 -21.82 6.17 -8.91
N THR A 10 -21.76 6.16 -7.58
CA THR A 10 -20.48 6.24 -6.82
C THR A 10 -19.59 5.04 -7.14
N SER A 11 -20.15 3.83 -7.19
CA SER A 11 -19.40 2.60 -7.50
C SER A 11 -18.90 2.55 -8.95
N VAL A 12 -19.63 3.13 -9.91
CA VAL A 12 -19.17 3.23 -11.31
C VAL A 12 -18.01 4.20 -11.43
N ARG A 13 -18.09 5.35 -10.77
CA ARG A 13 -17.01 6.33 -10.78
C ARG A 13 -15.75 5.74 -10.15
N GLU A 14 -15.86 5.04 -9.03
CA GLU A 14 -14.76 4.34 -8.37
C GLU A 14 -14.13 3.27 -9.28
N GLN A 15 -14.95 2.47 -9.96
CA GLN A 15 -14.46 1.48 -10.93
C GLN A 15 -13.69 2.14 -12.07
N ASN A 16 -14.25 3.22 -12.66
CA ASN A 16 -13.59 3.96 -13.73
C ASN A 16 -12.28 4.61 -13.25
N LEU A 17 -12.27 5.16 -12.02
CA LEU A 17 -11.06 5.72 -11.41
C LEU A 17 -9.99 4.66 -11.26
N ASN A 18 -10.33 3.51 -10.68
CA ASN A 18 -9.41 2.38 -10.50
C ASN A 18 -8.89 1.86 -11.84
N GLN A 19 -9.72 1.77 -12.87
CA GLN A 19 -9.31 1.35 -14.20
C GLN A 19 -8.31 2.34 -14.82
N ILE A 20 -8.61 3.64 -14.79
CA ILE A 20 -7.74 4.68 -15.34
C ILE A 20 -6.42 4.77 -14.56
N LEU A 21 -6.47 4.79 -13.23
CA LEU A 21 -5.29 4.87 -12.38
C LEU A 21 -4.35 3.68 -12.60
N ASN A 22 -4.89 2.46 -12.65
CA ASN A 22 -4.08 1.27 -12.92
C ASN A 22 -3.48 1.28 -14.32
N LEU A 23 -4.23 1.76 -15.34
CA LEU A 23 -3.68 1.91 -16.68
C LEU A 23 -2.51 2.91 -16.70
N ILE A 24 -2.65 4.06 -16.04
CA ILE A 24 -1.57 5.05 -15.93
C ILE A 24 -0.38 4.46 -15.17
N ARG A 25 -0.59 3.70 -14.09
CA ARG A 25 0.46 3.06 -13.30
C ARG A 25 1.24 2.01 -14.08
N GLN A 26 0.54 1.19 -14.88
CA GLN A 26 1.15 0.12 -15.68
C GLN A 26 1.91 0.63 -16.91
N LYS A 27 1.55 1.81 -17.42
CA LYS A 27 2.22 2.43 -18.57
C LYS A 27 3.28 3.41 -18.08
N ARG A 28 4.41 3.51 -18.78
CA ARG A 28 5.45 4.50 -18.43
C ARG A 28 4.96 5.94 -18.61
N ALA A 29 4.16 6.20 -19.64
CA ALA A 29 3.53 7.48 -19.94
C ALA A 29 2.34 7.25 -20.89
N VAL A 30 1.23 7.97 -20.69
CA VAL A 30 0.00 7.75 -21.48
C VAL A 30 -0.79 9.05 -21.71
N SER A 31 -1.35 9.23 -22.91
CA SER A 31 -2.23 10.38 -23.21
C SER A 31 -3.69 10.08 -22.90
N ARG A 32 -4.51 11.11 -22.65
CA ARG A 32 -5.97 10.97 -22.48
C ARG A 32 -6.64 10.24 -23.65
N ALA A 33 -6.22 10.52 -24.89
CA ALA A 33 -6.74 9.84 -26.07
C ALA A 33 -6.43 8.33 -26.07
N ASN A 34 -5.24 7.95 -25.58
CA ASN A 34 -4.86 6.55 -25.43
C ASN A 34 -5.66 5.86 -24.31
N ILE A 35 -5.91 6.57 -23.19
CA ILE A 35 -6.78 6.08 -22.10
C ILE A 35 -8.19 5.81 -22.63
N VAL A 36 -8.80 6.75 -23.37
CA VAL A 36 -10.11 6.55 -24.03
C VAL A 36 -10.11 5.28 -24.87
N ARG A 37 -9.12 5.10 -25.74
CA ARG A 37 -9.02 3.94 -26.62
C ARG A 37 -8.86 2.62 -25.86
N GLN A 38 -8.07 2.58 -24.79
CA GLN A 38 -7.82 1.33 -24.04
C GLN A 38 -8.92 0.99 -23.04
N THR A 39 -9.61 1.99 -22.48
CA THR A 39 -10.65 1.77 -21.47
C THR A 39 -12.06 1.68 -22.06
N GLY A 40 -12.29 2.24 -23.25
CA GLY A 40 -13.62 2.35 -23.86
C GLY A 40 -14.51 3.42 -23.22
N LEU A 41 -13.98 4.20 -22.27
CA LEU A 41 -14.71 5.26 -21.59
C LEU A 41 -14.83 6.51 -22.47
N SER A 42 -15.88 7.31 -22.22
CA SER A 42 -16.06 8.58 -22.93
C SER A 42 -14.90 9.56 -22.65
N ALA A 43 -14.58 10.43 -23.62
CA ALA A 43 -13.55 11.46 -23.45
C ALA A 43 -13.86 12.39 -22.26
N THR A 44 -15.13 12.71 -22.03
CA THR A 44 -15.59 13.52 -20.89
C THR A 44 -15.28 12.83 -19.56
N THR A 45 -15.58 11.54 -19.44
CA THR A 45 -15.28 10.74 -18.23
C THR A 45 -13.79 10.66 -17.96
N VAL A 46 -12.98 10.38 -18.99
CA VAL A 46 -11.52 10.33 -18.87
C VAL A 46 -10.96 11.68 -18.46
N SER A 47 -11.45 12.77 -19.04
CA SER A 47 -11.00 14.11 -18.68
C SER A 47 -11.29 14.42 -17.22
N ALA A 48 -12.52 14.20 -16.75
CA ALA A 48 -12.90 14.46 -15.36
C ALA A 48 -12.04 13.65 -14.37
N ILE A 49 -11.89 12.35 -14.58
CA ILE A 49 -11.12 11.48 -13.66
C ILE A 49 -9.63 11.82 -13.70
N THR A 50 -9.05 12.08 -14.87
CA THR A 50 -7.63 12.45 -14.94
C THR A 50 -7.35 13.81 -14.31
N SER A 51 -8.28 14.76 -14.38
CA SER A 51 -8.20 16.02 -13.64
C SER A 51 -8.22 15.80 -12.13
N ASP A 52 -9.10 14.95 -11.61
CA ASP A 52 -9.11 14.60 -10.19
C ASP A 52 -7.78 13.96 -9.75
N LEU A 53 -7.25 13.04 -10.56
CA LEU A 53 -5.98 12.37 -10.27
C LEU A 53 -4.78 13.35 -10.29
N LEU A 54 -4.77 14.31 -11.23
CA LEU A 54 -3.77 15.38 -11.26
C LEU A 54 -3.88 16.28 -10.01
N ASN A 55 -5.10 16.70 -9.66
CA ASN A 55 -5.35 17.51 -8.47
C ASN A 55 -4.98 16.78 -7.17
N SER A 56 -5.13 15.46 -7.14
CA SER A 56 -4.76 14.63 -6.00
C SER A 56 -3.26 14.41 -5.84
N GLY A 57 -2.44 14.68 -6.87
CA GLY A 57 -0.99 14.49 -6.88
C GLY A 57 -0.49 13.09 -7.25
N PHE A 58 -1.38 12.08 -7.32
CA PHE A 58 -1.03 10.70 -7.72
C PHE A 58 -0.65 10.57 -9.21
N VAL A 59 -1.07 11.52 -10.04
CA VAL A 59 -0.71 11.59 -11.46
C VAL A 59 -0.09 12.96 -11.72
N THR A 60 0.90 13.00 -12.61
CA THR A 60 1.56 14.24 -13.07
C THR A 60 1.64 14.28 -14.59
N GLU A 61 1.83 15.48 -15.13
CA GLU A 61 2.14 15.66 -16.55
C GLU A 61 3.65 15.50 -16.78
N SER A 62 4.04 14.64 -17.71
CA SER A 62 5.46 14.32 -17.99
C SER A 62 5.97 14.87 -19.33
N GLY A 63 5.29 15.87 -19.88
CA GLY A 63 5.61 16.50 -21.16
C GLY A 63 4.66 16.13 -22.31
N VAL A 64 5.14 16.25 -23.55
CA VAL A 64 4.35 16.05 -24.77
C VAL A 64 4.75 14.77 -25.51
N GLY A 65 3.77 14.04 -26.05
CA GLY A 65 3.97 12.86 -26.88
C GLY A 65 4.24 13.20 -28.35
N GLN A 66 4.59 12.18 -29.15
CA GLN A 66 4.76 12.35 -30.59
C GLN A 66 3.44 12.77 -31.26
N SER A 67 3.51 13.76 -32.14
CA SER A 67 2.37 14.21 -32.94
C SER A 67 2.14 13.29 -34.14
N SER A 68 0.87 12.99 -34.43
CA SER A 68 0.44 12.24 -35.61
C SER A 68 -0.44 13.10 -36.54
N GLY A 69 -0.19 14.42 -36.61
CA GLY A 69 -0.92 15.36 -37.46
C GLY A 69 -1.79 16.40 -36.72
N GLY A 70 -1.61 16.56 -35.40
CA GLY A 70 -2.33 17.54 -34.58
C GLY A 70 -1.49 18.12 -33.43
N ARG A 71 -2.11 18.84 -32.49
CA ARG A 71 -1.41 19.34 -31.28
C ARG A 71 -0.82 18.15 -30.51
N PRO A 72 0.50 18.14 -30.20
CA PRO A 72 1.11 17.08 -29.42
C PRO A 72 0.32 16.80 -28.12
N PRO A 73 -0.02 15.54 -27.84
CA PRO A 73 -0.81 15.23 -26.65
C PRO A 73 0.03 15.34 -25.38
N ILE A 74 -0.55 15.85 -24.30
CA ILE A 74 0.08 15.82 -22.98
C ILE A 74 0.11 14.38 -22.47
N LEU A 75 1.26 13.97 -21.94
CA LEU A 75 1.47 12.66 -21.35
C LEU A 75 1.27 12.72 -19.84
N LEU A 76 0.60 11.71 -19.32
CA LEU A 76 0.33 11.50 -17.90
C LEU A 76 1.19 10.33 -17.39
N THR A 77 1.73 10.49 -16.19
CA THR A 77 2.53 9.48 -15.48
C THR A 77 2.07 9.32 -14.05
N PHE A 78 2.21 8.12 -13.50
CA PHE A 78 1.96 7.87 -12.08
C PHE A 78 3.10 8.46 -11.25
N ASN A 79 2.77 9.25 -10.23
CA ASN A 79 3.74 9.89 -9.35
C ASN A 79 4.06 8.99 -8.16
N TYR A 80 5.01 8.06 -8.36
CA TYR A 80 5.41 7.10 -7.32
C TYR A 80 5.99 7.75 -6.07
N ASN A 81 6.55 8.95 -6.18
CA ASN A 81 7.19 9.68 -5.08
C ASN A 81 6.27 10.69 -4.39
N PHE A 82 4.99 10.76 -4.79
CA PHE A 82 4.03 11.70 -4.20
C PHE A 82 3.81 11.44 -2.70
N ARG A 83 3.70 10.16 -2.34
CA ARG A 83 3.50 9.68 -0.99
C ARG A 83 4.32 8.42 -0.74
N HIS A 84 4.44 8.06 0.52
CA HIS A 84 5.23 6.92 0.98
C HIS A 84 4.37 5.98 1.81
N VAL A 85 4.82 4.74 1.94
CA VAL A 85 4.25 3.74 2.81
C VAL A 85 5.31 3.30 3.81
N LEU A 86 4.87 2.99 5.02
CA LEU A 86 5.70 2.35 6.03
C LEU A 86 5.37 0.85 6.07
N GLY A 87 6.39 0.04 6.24
CA GLY A 87 6.27 -1.39 6.55
C GLY A 87 6.97 -1.68 7.86
N VAL A 88 6.34 -2.47 8.73
CA VAL A 88 6.95 -3.00 9.94
C VAL A 88 6.79 -4.50 9.94
N ASP A 89 7.90 -5.22 10.07
CA ASP A 89 7.90 -6.66 10.30
C ASP A 89 8.32 -6.93 11.74
N ILE A 90 7.36 -7.37 12.55
CA ILE A 90 7.57 -7.85 13.91
C ILE A 90 7.82 -9.35 13.78
N GLY A 91 9.08 -9.79 13.79
CA GLY A 91 9.43 -11.20 13.87
C GLY A 91 9.45 -11.71 15.30
N ALA A 92 9.69 -13.01 15.50
CA ALA A 92 9.85 -13.56 16.84
C ALA A 92 11.11 -13.03 17.56
N THR A 93 12.17 -12.75 16.80
CA THR A 93 13.50 -12.39 17.32
C THR A 93 14.04 -11.08 16.76
N HIS A 94 13.20 -10.33 16.03
CA HIS A 94 13.61 -9.09 15.37
C HIS A 94 12.42 -8.17 15.15
N ILE A 95 12.71 -6.89 14.95
CA ILE A 95 11.78 -5.91 14.42
C ILE A 95 12.48 -5.23 13.26
N THR A 96 11.78 -5.06 12.14
CA THR A 96 12.26 -4.33 10.97
C THR A 96 11.26 -3.24 10.62
N ALA A 97 11.74 -2.04 10.31
CA ALA A 97 10.94 -0.93 9.81
C ALA A 97 11.50 -0.46 8.47
N VAL A 98 10.63 -0.11 7.53
CA VAL A 98 11.01 0.36 6.19
C VAL A 98 10.08 1.48 5.74
N ALA A 99 10.65 2.50 5.10
CA ALA A 99 9.92 3.53 4.35
C ALA A 99 10.14 3.32 2.85
N MET A 100 9.06 3.31 2.07
CA MET A 100 9.12 3.09 0.63
C MET A 100 8.22 4.06 -0.12
N ASN A 101 8.59 4.40 -1.36
CA ASN A 101 7.66 5.06 -2.28
C ASN A 101 6.61 4.07 -2.81
N LEU A 102 5.67 4.54 -3.64
CA LEU A 102 4.57 3.70 -4.15
C LEU A 102 4.99 2.66 -5.21
N ASN A 103 6.26 2.67 -5.61
CA ASN A 103 6.84 1.64 -6.49
C ASN A 103 7.56 0.53 -5.67
N GLY A 104 7.60 0.66 -4.34
CA GLY A 104 8.37 -0.24 -3.47
C GLY A 104 9.86 0.09 -3.44
N THR A 105 10.28 1.26 -3.91
CA THR A 105 11.68 1.71 -3.76
C THR A 105 11.91 2.14 -2.32
N VAL A 106 12.85 1.50 -1.65
CA VAL A 106 13.22 1.77 -0.25
C VAL A 106 13.93 3.11 -0.14
N ALA A 107 13.40 4.00 0.71
CA ALA A 107 14.01 5.27 1.08
C ALA A 107 14.90 5.12 2.32
N ALA A 108 14.41 4.41 3.34
CA ALA A 108 15.18 4.05 4.53
C ALA A 108 14.66 2.74 5.11
N HIS A 109 15.52 2.01 5.82
CA HIS A 109 15.12 0.83 6.58
C HIS A 109 16.02 0.62 7.80
N GLN A 110 15.48 -0.03 8.81
CA GLN A 110 16.18 -0.41 10.02
C GLN A 110 15.76 -1.81 10.45
N SER A 111 16.69 -2.57 11.04
CA SER A 111 16.41 -3.89 11.58
C SER A 111 17.18 -4.08 12.89
N TYR A 112 16.49 -4.51 13.93
CA TYR A 112 17.06 -4.76 15.25
C TYR A 112 16.66 -6.14 15.74
N LYS A 113 17.61 -6.83 16.38
CA LYS A 113 17.32 -8.06 17.13
C LYS A 113 16.59 -7.68 18.42
N TYR A 114 15.49 -8.35 18.69
CA TYR A 114 14.66 -8.09 19.86
C TYR A 114 13.95 -9.37 20.30
N ASP A 115 13.83 -9.61 21.61
CA ASP A 115 13.03 -10.74 22.11
C ASP A 115 11.54 -10.35 22.13
N VAL A 116 10.93 -10.35 20.96
CA VAL A 116 9.54 -9.93 20.78
C VAL A 116 8.60 -10.86 21.53
N VAL A 117 8.84 -12.16 21.49
CA VAL A 117 7.95 -13.16 22.10
C VAL A 117 7.83 -12.95 23.61
N ASN A 118 8.93 -12.62 24.29
CA ASN A 118 8.95 -12.55 25.75
C ASN A 118 8.88 -11.15 26.34
N ASP A 119 8.85 -10.10 25.53
CA ASP A 119 8.79 -8.70 25.99
C ASP A 119 7.94 -7.81 25.05
N PRO A 120 6.60 -7.92 25.12
CA PRO A 120 5.70 -7.15 24.26
C PRO A 120 5.84 -5.64 24.45
N ASP A 121 5.91 -5.17 25.70
CA ASP A 121 5.95 -3.73 26.00
C ASP A 121 7.21 -3.09 25.43
N GLY A 122 8.36 -3.71 25.68
CA GLY A 122 9.62 -3.23 25.13
C GLY A 122 9.71 -3.38 23.60
N ALA A 123 9.10 -4.42 23.02
CA ALA A 123 8.99 -4.57 21.56
C ALA A 123 8.19 -3.42 20.94
N ILE A 124 7.08 -3.02 21.57
CA ILE A 124 6.24 -1.89 21.12
C ILE A 124 7.00 -0.57 21.23
N GLN A 125 7.74 -0.34 22.32
CA GLN A 125 8.58 0.87 22.44
C GLN A 125 9.68 0.91 21.37
N THR A 126 10.32 -0.24 21.13
CA THR A 126 11.35 -0.38 20.09
C THR A 126 10.78 -0.09 18.71
N LEU A 127 9.61 -0.64 18.40
CA LEU A 127 8.87 -0.36 17.16
C LEU A 127 8.62 1.14 17.00
N TYR A 128 8.15 1.84 18.03
CA TYR A 128 7.91 3.28 17.95
C TYR A 128 9.17 4.05 17.61
N THR A 129 10.28 3.76 18.28
CA THR A 129 11.57 4.40 18.00
C THR A 129 12.03 4.10 16.58
N MET A 130 11.93 2.84 16.14
CA MET A 130 12.35 2.42 14.79
C MET A 130 11.54 3.10 13.69
N VAL A 131 10.21 3.18 13.84
CA VAL A 131 9.35 3.85 12.85
C VAL A 131 9.70 5.34 12.77
N GLN A 132 9.85 6.01 13.91
CA GLN A 132 10.22 7.42 13.94
C GLN A 132 11.59 7.67 13.30
N GLN A 133 12.59 6.86 13.65
CA GLN A 133 13.93 7.02 13.08
C GLN A 133 13.94 6.70 11.58
N THR A 134 13.20 5.69 11.13
CA THR A 134 13.07 5.38 9.70
C THR A 134 12.43 6.54 8.92
N MET A 135 11.45 7.22 9.50
CA MET A 135 10.87 8.43 8.88
C MET A 135 11.89 9.58 8.82
N ILE A 136 12.66 9.79 9.89
CA ILE A 136 13.73 10.81 9.93
C ILE A 136 14.80 10.53 8.87
N ASP A 137 15.28 9.29 8.80
CA ASP A 137 16.34 8.87 7.86
C ASP A 137 15.85 8.99 6.41
N ALA A 138 14.56 8.76 6.16
CA ALA A 138 13.93 8.95 4.85
C ALA A 138 13.57 10.41 4.55
N ASN A 139 13.78 11.34 5.49
CA ASN A 139 13.35 12.74 5.43
C ASN A 139 11.84 12.90 5.12
N LEU A 140 11.01 12.13 5.83
CA LEU A 140 9.56 12.08 5.66
C LEU A 140 8.81 12.68 6.84
N THR A 141 7.77 13.44 6.54
CA THR A 141 6.78 13.89 7.52
C THR A 141 5.54 12.99 7.52
N ALA A 142 4.74 13.05 8.59
CA ALA A 142 3.59 12.18 8.75
C ALA A 142 2.52 12.36 7.66
N ASP A 143 2.34 13.57 7.13
CA ASP A 143 1.38 13.86 6.05
C ASP A 143 1.79 13.24 4.71
N GLN A 144 3.06 12.86 4.55
CA GLN A 144 3.57 12.16 3.37
C GLN A 144 3.34 10.64 3.41
N ILE A 145 2.88 10.10 4.54
CA ILE A 145 2.64 8.66 4.73
C ILE A 145 1.19 8.31 4.39
N LEU A 146 0.97 7.40 3.43
CA LEU A 146 -0.37 6.87 3.11
C LEU A 146 -0.90 5.89 4.16
N GLY A 147 0.01 5.20 4.84
CA GLY A 147 -0.30 4.22 5.86
C GLY A 147 0.90 3.36 6.20
N MET A 148 0.73 2.55 7.24
CA MET A 148 1.72 1.58 7.70
C MET A 148 1.12 0.17 7.68
N GLY A 149 1.79 -0.74 6.98
CA GLY A 149 1.53 -2.17 7.06
C GLY A 149 2.39 -2.78 8.17
N VAL A 150 1.81 -3.65 8.99
CA VAL A 150 2.47 -4.32 10.12
C VAL A 150 2.28 -5.82 9.98
N THR A 151 3.36 -6.59 10.11
CA THR A 151 3.32 -8.05 10.10
C THR A 151 3.78 -8.61 11.43
N ILE A 152 3.22 -9.76 11.81
CA ILE A 152 3.52 -10.46 13.07
C ILE A 152 3.39 -11.98 12.91
N PRO A 153 4.20 -12.82 13.59
CA PRO A 153 4.16 -14.29 13.52
C PRO A 153 3.01 -14.87 14.33
N ALA A 154 1.81 -14.31 14.17
CA ALA A 154 0.60 -14.81 14.78
C ALA A 154 -0.57 -14.72 13.79
N PRO A 155 -1.45 -15.73 13.76
CA PRO A 155 -2.78 -15.57 13.18
C PRO A 155 -3.52 -14.40 13.81
N LEU A 156 -4.34 -13.73 13.01
CA LEU A 156 -5.23 -12.66 13.46
C LEU A 156 -6.67 -13.16 13.57
N THR A 157 -7.40 -12.64 14.55
CA THR A 157 -8.77 -13.03 14.91
C THR A 157 -9.64 -11.81 15.18
N GLY A 158 -10.92 -12.05 15.47
CA GLY A 158 -11.92 -11.00 15.69
C GLY A 158 -12.62 -10.57 14.40
N PRO A 159 -13.65 -9.73 14.51
CA PRO A 159 -14.48 -9.32 13.37
C PRO A 159 -13.70 -8.50 12.33
N ASN A 160 -12.65 -7.80 12.76
CA ASN A 160 -11.81 -6.95 11.91
C ASN A 160 -10.46 -7.60 11.56
N LEU A 161 -10.21 -8.83 12.00
CA LEU A 161 -8.93 -9.53 11.85
C LEU A 161 -7.74 -8.70 12.36
N ASP A 162 -7.88 -8.06 13.52
CA ASP A 162 -6.89 -7.17 14.12
C ASP A 162 -6.41 -7.60 15.52
N ARG A 163 -6.89 -8.75 16.02
CA ARG A 163 -6.49 -9.30 17.32
C ARG A 163 -5.53 -10.48 17.17
N LEU A 164 -4.41 -10.45 17.87
CA LEU A 164 -3.40 -11.50 17.84
C LEU A 164 -3.92 -12.77 18.53
N THR A 165 -3.73 -13.94 17.90
CA THR A 165 -3.77 -15.18 18.66
C THR A 165 -2.49 -15.30 19.50
N THR A 166 -2.63 -15.64 20.77
CA THR A 166 -1.51 -15.66 21.72
C THR A 166 -0.95 -17.07 21.95
N ILE A 167 -1.40 -18.07 21.17
CA ILE A 167 -0.97 -19.47 21.26
C ILE A 167 0.56 -19.59 21.15
N TYR A 168 1.17 -18.85 20.24
CA TYR A 168 2.62 -18.85 20.01
C TYR A 168 3.36 -17.70 20.71
N MET A 169 2.61 -16.73 21.26
CA MET A 169 3.14 -15.55 21.94
C MET A 169 2.32 -15.24 23.21
N PRO A 170 2.37 -16.10 24.25
CA PRO A 170 1.45 -16.00 25.40
C PRO A 170 1.56 -14.67 26.15
N LYS A 171 2.76 -14.07 26.21
CA LYS A 171 2.93 -12.77 26.89
C LYS A 171 2.25 -11.60 26.19
N TRP A 172 1.83 -11.78 24.94
CA TRP A 172 1.03 -10.79 24.20
C TRP A 172 -0.46 -10.87 24.54
N GLU A 173 -0.84 -11.73 25.49
CA GLU A 173 -2.20 -11.76 26.03
C GLU A 173 -2.60 -10.39 26.58
N ASN A 174 -3.79 -9.94 26.17
CA ASN A 174 -4.36 -8.62 26.49
C ASN A 174 -3.60 -7.40 25.90
N VAL A 175 -2.64 -7.60 24.99
CA VAL A 175 -1.99 -6.50 24.27
C VAL A 175 -2.80 -6.14 23.04
N ASP A 176 -3.45 -4.97 23.07
CA ASP A 176 -4.16 -4.42 21.90
C ASP A 176 -3.17 -3.64 21.00
N LEU A 177 -2.32 -4.40 20.30
CA LEU A 177 -1.26 -3.83 19.46
C LEU A 177 -1.82 -2.81 18.48
N VAL A 178 -2.90 -3.14 17.77
CA VAL A 178 -3.42 -2.29 16.70
C VAL A 178 -3.94 -0.97 17.24
N ASP A 179 -4.68 -0.99 18.35
CA ASP A 179 -5.18 0.24 18.95
C ASP A 179 -4.06 1.09 19.53
N LEU A 180 -3.03 0.48 20.13
CA LEU A 180 -1.82 1.18 20.58
C LEU A 180 -1.12 1.89 19.39
N LEU A 181 -0.95 1.21 18.26
CA LEU A 181 -0.34 1.80 17.07
C LEU A 181 -1.20 2.94 16.48
N ARG A 182 -2.53 2.76 16.42
CA ARG A 182 -3.48 3.77 15.93
C ARG A 182 -3.54 5.01 16.81
N GLN A 183 -3.37 4.86 18.12
CA GLN A 183 -3.26 5.99 19.06
C GLN A 183 -1.94 6.74 18.89
N ARG A 184 -0.87 6.03 18.51
CA ARG A 184 0.46 6.62 18.37
C ARG A 184 0.67 7.35 17.04
N PHE A 185 0.18 6.80 15.94
CA PHE A 185 0.47 7.28 14.59
C PHE A 185 -0.76 7.90 13.91
N PRO A 186 -0.62 9.06 13.24
CA PRO A 186 -1.76 9.79 12.68
C PRO A 186 -2.22 9.27 11.30
N PHE A 187 -1.67 8.15 10.82
CA PHE A 187 -1.97 7.56 9.51
C PHE A 187 -2.56 6.15 9.66
N PRO A 188 -3.26 5.65 8.62
CA PRO A 188 -3.89 4.32 8.67
C PRO A 188 -2.89 3.20 8.97
N ILE A 189 -3.30 2.29 9.86
CA ILE A 189 -2.54 1.10 10.24
C ILE A 189 -3.28 -0.14 9.74
N TYR A 190 -2.55 -0.99 9.02
CA TYR A 190 -3.01 -2.29 8.56
C TYR A 190 -2.12 -3.35 9.17
N ILE A 191 -2.71 -4.43 9.68
CA ILE A 191 -1.98 -5.55 10.24
C ILE A 191 -2.35 -6.83 9.50
N ASP A 192 -1.38 -7.72 9.31
CA ASP A 192 -1.62 -9.07 8.81
C ASP A 192 -0.64 -10.06 9.44
N ASN A 193 -0.92 -11.35 9.30
CA ASN A 193 0.06 -12.37 9.58
C ASN A 193 1.22 -12.28 8.56
N ASP A 194 2.44 -12.53 9.05
CA ASP A 194 3.66 -12.50 8.24
C ASP A 194 3.67 -13.45 7.03
N ALA A 195 3.06 -14.63 7.11
CA ALA A 195 2.95 -15.54 5.97
C ALA A 195 1.98 -15.01 4.89
N ASN A 196 0.88 -14.38 5.29
CA ASN A 196 -0.04 -13.72 4.36
C ASN A 196 0.66 -12.57 3.63
N ALA A 197 1.36 -11.71 4.37
CA ALA A 197 2.14 -10.62 3.80
C ALA A 197 3.27 -11.13 2.89
N GLY A 198 3.93 -12.23 3.25
CA GLY A 198 4.90 -12.92 2.40
C GLY A 198 4.29 -13.40 1.08
N ALA A 199 3.09 -13.98 1.12
CA ALA A 199 2.36 -14.39 -0.09
C ALA A 199 2.00 -13.19 -0.98
N ILE A 200 1.54 -12.08 -0.38
CA ILE A 200 1.25 -10.83 -1.10
C ILE A 200 2.54 -10.29 -1.73
N ALA A 201 3.64 -10.24 -0.99
CA ALA A 201 4.92 -9.77 -1.49
C ALA A 201 5.41 -10.61 -2.69
N GLU A 202 5.32 -11.94 -2.60
CA GLU A 202 5.66 -12.84 -3.70
C GLU A 202 4.75 -12.66 -4.92
N LYS A 203 3.47 -12.35 -4.71
CA LYS A 203 2.52 -12.08 -5.79
C LYS A 203 2.80 -10.75 -6.50
N TRP A 204 3.22 -9.73 -5.79
CA TRP A 204 3.44 -8.40 -6.35
C TRP A 204 4.86 -8.18 -6.89
N TRP A 205 5.88 -8.74 -6.21
CA TRP A 205 7.29 -8.50 -6.52
C TRP A 205 8.14 -9.77 -6.66
N GLY A 206 7.65 -10.91 -6.21
CA GLY A 206 8.41 -12.17 -6.25
C GLY A 206 8.06 -13.07 -7.43
N LYS A 207 8.15 -14.39 -7.20
CA LYS A 207 7.94 -15.44 -8.20
C LYS A 207 6.47 -15.70 -8.53
N GLY A 208 5.55 -15.19 -7.70
CA GLY A 208 4.10 -15.34 -7.88
C GLY A 208 3.49 -14.40 -8.93
N ARG A 209 4.23 -13.41 -9.44
CA ARG A 209 3.72 -12.37 -10.35
C ARG A 209 2.94 -12.92 -11.54
N GLU A 210 3.51 -13.88 -12.25
CA GLU A 210 2.96 -14.46 -13.47
C GLU A 210 1.94 -15.59 -13.23
N HIS A 211 1.69 -15.96 -11.98
CA HIS A 211 0.85 -17.11 -11.62
C HIS A 211 -0.48 -16.66 -11.03
N SER A 212 -1.62 -17.17 -11.53
CA SER A 212 -2.95 -16.83 -10.99
C SER A 212 -3.17 -17.38 -9.58
N HIS A 213 -2.48 -18.46 -9.22
CA HIS A 213 -2.57 -19.12 -7.91
C HIS A 213 -1.17 -19.30 -7.34
N LEU A 214 -1.02 -19.07 -6.03
CA LEU A 214 0.23 -19.17 -5.29
C LEU A 214 -0.07 -19.74 -3.90
N ALA A 215 0.81 -20.60 -3.40
CA ALA A 215 0.90 -20.94 -1.99
C ALA A 215 2.27 -20.49 -1.46
N TYR A 216 2.27 -19.78 -0.32
CA TYR A 216 3.48 -19.37 0.37
C TYR A 216 3.61 -20.19 1.66
N ILE A 217 4.72 -20.91 1.81
CA ILE A 217 4.99 -21.75 2.98
C ILE A 217 6.15 -21.12 3.72
N LYS A 218 5.85 -20.52 4.87
CA LYS A 218 6.85 -20.04 5.82
C LYS A 218 7.23 -21.20 6.74
N LEU A 219 8.52 -21.54 6.75
CA LEU A 219 9.09 -22.63 7.56
C LEU A 219 9.64 -22.08 8.88
#